data_AF-A0AAW9KGE0-F1
#
_entry.id   AF-A0AAW9KGE0-F1
#
_cell.length_a   1.000
_cell.length_b   1.000
_cell.length_c   1.000
_cell.angle_alpha   90.00
_cell.angle_beta   90.00
_cell.angle_gamma   90.00
#
_symmetry.space_group_name_H-M   'P 1'
#
loop_
_entity.id
_entity.type
_entity.pdbx_description
1 polymer ?
#
loop_
_entity_poly.entity_id
_entity_poly.type
_entity_poly.pdbx_seq_one_letter_code
_entity_poly.pdbx_strand_id
1 'polypeptide(L)'
;MNYMNSPVQSDIFRSDILARLFFGKYTDDERLVSHLEEAVELRKKYLSQLEDIYENLKHQLSKPRVISMQFGIKDYRAQVEVLEQSISYMKTDNHPVDYWD
;
A
#
# COMPACT_ATOMS: atom_id res chain seq x y z
N MET A 1 -10.69 -13.48 27.64
CA MET A 1 -9.47 -12.80 28.15
C MET A 1 -8.14 -13.35 27.60
N ASN A 2 -8.11 -14.46 26.85
CA ASN A 2 -6.83 -15.07 26.42
C ASN A 2 -6.20 -14.52 25.13
N TYR A 3 -6.90 -13.68 24.35
CA TYR A 3 -6.37 -13.19 23.07
C TYR A 3 -5.14 -12.29 23.23
N MET A 4 -5.14 -11.37 24.19
CA MET A 4 -3.97 -10.49 24.43
C MET A 4 -2.73 -11.23 24.96
N ASN A 5 -2.89 -12.50 25.38
CA ASN A 5 -1.82 -13.33 25.91
C ASN A 5 -1.39 -14.43 24.93
N SER A 6 -2.05 -14.57 23.77
CA SER A 6 -1.60 -15.51 22.75
C SER A 6 -0.38 -14.94 22.00
N PRO A 7 0.51 -15.80 21.47
CA PRO A 7 1.60 -15.35 20.61
C PRO A 7 1.09 -14.52 19.43
N VAL A 8 1.90 -13.55 18.99
CA VAL A 8 1.62 -12.79 17.77
C VAL A 8 1.58 -13.77 16.59
N GLN A 9 0.52 -13.69 15.80
CA GLN A 9 0.38 -14.47 14.58
C GLN A 9 1.03 -13.76 13.40
N SER A 10 1.46 -14.52 12.40
CA SER A 10 1.96 -13.97 11.14
C SER A 10 0.84 -13.21 10.41
N ASP A 11 1.19 -12.10 9.76
CA ASP A 11 0.26 -11.37 8.91
C ASP A 11 -0.16 -12.22 7.70
N ILE A 12 -1.43 -12.11 7.31
CA ILE A 12 -1.96 -12.70 6.08
C ILE A 12 -2.19 -11.57 5.09
N PHE A 13 -1.32 -11.46 4.10
CA PHE A 13 -1.42 -10.44 3.06
C PHE A 13 -1.95 -11.04 1.75
N ARG A 14 -3.02 -10.44 1.21
CA ARG A 14 -3.62 -10.83 -0.08
C ARG A 14 -3.85 -9.57 -0.91
N SER A 15 -3.19 -9.49 -2.06
CA SER A 15 -3.22 -8.30 -2.92
C SER A 15 -3.51 -8.68 -4.37
N ASP A 16 -4.67 -8.24 -4.86
CA ASP A 16 -5.11 -8.48 -6.23
C ASP A 16 -4.18 -7.82 -7.26
N ILE A 17 -3.75 -6.57 -7.01
CA ILE A 17 -2.84 -5.87 -7.92
C ILE A 17 -1.49 -6.60 -8.04
N LEU A 18 -0.96 -7.16 -6.94
CA LEU A 18 0.28 -7.94 -7.00
C LEU A 18 0.08 -9.25 -7.75
N ALA A 19 -1.07 -9.91 -7.59
CA ALA A 19 -1.40 -11.09 -8.38
C ALA A 19 -1.50 -10.75 -9.88
N ARG A 20 -2.12 -9.62 -10.24
CA ARG A 20 -2.20 -9.16 -11.63
C ARG A 20 -0.83 -8.87 -12.22
N LEU A 21 0.08 -8.22 -11.47
CA LEU A 21 1.46 -8.00 -11.90
C LEU A 21 2.21 -9.31 -12.10
N PHE A 22 2.07 -10.25 -11.16
CA PHE A 22 2.72 -11.57 -11.25
C PHE A 22 2.28 -12.35 -12.50
N PHE A 23 1.00 -12.26 -12.86
CA PHE A 23 0.44 -12.87 -14.07
C PHE A 23 0.41 -11.92 -15.27
N GLY A 24 1.12 -10.78 -15.19
CA GLY A 24 1.03 -9.68 -16.15
C GLY A 24 1.38 -10.06 -17.58
N LYS A 25 2.24 -11.07 -17.78
CA LYS A 25 2.60 -11.59 -19.12
C LYS A 25 1.42 -12.11 -19.95
N TYR A 26 0.25 -12.30 -19.34
CA TYR A 26 -0.97 -12.77 -20.01
C TYR A 26 -1.95 -11.63 -20.35
N THR A 27 -1.56 -10.37 -20.17
CA THR A 27 -2.34 -9.17 -20.54
C THR A 27 -1.42 -8.16 -21.22
N ASP A 28 -2.01 -7.18 -21.89
CA ASP A 28 -1.27 -6.05 -22.44
C ASP A 28 -0.90 -5.02 -21.35
N ASP A 29 0.17 -4.26 -21.64
CA ASP A 29 0.73 -3.27 -20.73
C ASP A 29 -0.24 -2.11 -20.46
N GLU A 30 -1.05 -1.70 -21.44
CA GLU A 30 -2.04 -0.63 -21.26
C GLU A 30 -3.06 -1.01 -20.18
N ARG A 31 -3.56 -2.24 -20.19
CA ARG A 31 -4.46 -2.74 -19.13
C ARG A 31 -3.78 -2.85 -17.77
N LEU A 32 -2.52 -3.28 -17.71
CA LEU A 32 -1.78 -3.34 -16.44
C LEU A 32 -1.56 -1.95 -15.85
N VAL A 33 -1.18 -0.99 -16.68
CA VAL A 33 -1.05 0.41 -16.29
C VAL A 33 -2.37 0.95 -15.76
N SER A 34 -3.49 0.70 -16.44
CA SER A 34 -4.81 1.11 -15.96
C SER A 34 -5.15 0.50 -14.59
N HIS A 35 -4.88 -0.79 -14.37
CA HIS A 35 -5.09 -1.41 -13.05
C HIS A 35 -4.16 -0.82 -11.96
N LEU A 36 -2.92 -0.48 -12.31
CA LEU A 36 -1.99 0.18 -11.39
C LEU A 36 -2.48 1.58 -11.00
N GLU A 37 -2.98 2.36 -11.96
CA GLU A 37 -3.55 3.68 -11.72
C GLU A 37 -4.77 3.58 -10.78
N GLU A 38 -5.68 2.64 -11.02
CA GLU A 38 -6.79 2.35 -10.10
C GLU A 38 -6.30 1.96 -8.69
N ALA A 39 -5.25 1.13 -8.62
CA ALA A 39 -4.66 0.68 -7.36
C ALA A 39 -3.98 1.81 -6.58
N VAL A 40 -3.38 2.79 -7.26
CA VAL A 40 -2.82 4.01 -6.68
C VAL A 40 -3.92 4.87 -6.10
N GLU A 41 -4.96 5.18 -6.88
CA GLU A 41 -6.06 6.05 -6.43
C GLU A 41 -6.80 5.46 -5.23
N LEU A 42 -7.00 4.14 -5.22
CA LEU A 42 -7.59 3.45 -4.06
C LEU A 42 -6.74 3.62 -2.80
N ARG A 43 -5.40 3.49 -2.91
CA ARG A 43 -4.49 3.64 -1.77
C ARG A 43 -4.34 5.07 -1.32
N LYS A 44 -4.28 6.05 -2.24
CA LYS A 44 -4.30 7.48 -1.92
C LYS A 44 -5.57 7.85 -1.15
N LYS A 45 -6.72 7.31 -1.55
CA LYS A 45 -7.98 7.49 -0.81
C LYS A 45 -7.89 6.94 0.61
N TYR A 46 -7.39 5.72 0.80
CA TYR A 46 -7.23 5.13 2.14
C TYR A 46 -6.21 5.88 3.00
N LEU A 47 -5.09 6.30 2.40
CA LEU A 47 -4.07 7.09 3.04
C LEU A 47 -4.64 8.41 3.54
N SER A 48 -5.29 9.19 2.66
CA SER A 48 -5.91 10.47 3.01
C SER A 48 -6.95 10.31 4.11
N GLN A 49 -7.83 9.29 4.03
CA GLN A 49 -8.81 9.03 5.09
C GLN A 49 -8.14 8.73 6.44
N LEU A 50 -7.07 7.94 6.45
CA LEU A 50 -6.36 7.59 7.67
C LEU A 50 -5.58 8.77 8.27
N GLU A 51 -4.95 9.57 7.41
CA GLU A 51 -4.27 10.82 7.78
C GLU A 51 -5.24 11.84 8.37
N ASP A 52 -6.42 12.01 7.77
CA ASP A 52 -7.46 12.90 8.28
C ASP A 52 -7.94 12.46 9.68
N ILE A 53 -8.20 11.16 9.87
CA ILE A 53 -8.60 10.63 11.18
C ILE A 53 -7.47 10.85 12.20
N TYR A 54 -6.22 10.60 11.80
CA TYR A 54 -5.06 10.74 12.67
C TYR A 54 -4.88 12.20 13.10
N GLU A 55 -4.88 13.14 12.17
CA GLU A 55 -4.69 14.56 12.48
C GLU A 55 -5.78 15.11 13.40
N ASN A 56 -7.04 14.69 13.19
CA ASN A 56 -8.17 15.13 14.02
C ASN A 56 -8.16 14.52 15.42
N LEU A 57 -7.62 13.31 15.61
CA LEU A 57 -7.76 12.55 16.85
C LEU A 57 -6.45 12.29 17.59
N LYS A 58 -5.27 12.54 17.01
CA LYS A 58 -3.96 12.11 17.57
C LYS A 58 -3.71 12.49 19.02
N HIS A 59 -4.21 13.63 19.48
CA HIS A 59 -4.06 14.09 20.87
C HIS A 59 -5.00 13.39 21.86
N GLN A 60 -6.04 12.71 21.36
CA GLN A 60 -7.04 11.98 22.15
C GLN A 60 -6.79 10.45 22.13
N LEU A 61 -5.91 9.98 21.25
CA LEU A 61 -5.58 8.57 21.11
C LEU A 61 -4.57 8.10 22.15
N SER A 62 -4.72 6.85 22.59
CA SER A 62 -3.69 6.19 23.39
C SER A 62 -2.46 5.87 22.55
N LYS A 63 -1.29 5.77 23.20
CA LYS A 63 -0.01 5.46 22.52
C LYS A 63 -0.08 4.24 21.58
N PRO A 64 -0.69 3.09 21.97
CA PRO A 64 -0.78 1.94 21.07
C PRO A 64 -1.63 2.22 19.81
N ARG A 65 -2.67 3.05 19.93
CA ARG A 65 -3.50 3.45 18.78
C ARG A 65 -2.74 4.37 17.83
N VAL A 66 -1.98 5.33 18.37
CA VAL A 66 -1.10 6.19 17.58
C VAL A 66 -0.09 5.35 16.78
N ILE A 67 0.56 4.38 17.41
CA ILE A 67 1.52 3.49 16.75
C ILE A 67 0.84 2.72 15.61
N SER A 68 -0.33 2.12 15.87
CA SER A 68 -1.07 1.36 14.85
C SER A 68 -1.47 2.22 13.65
N MET A 69 -1.92 3.46 13.87
CA MET A 69 -2.28 4.36 12.78
C MET A 69 -1.06 4.81 11.97
N GLN A 70 0.03 5.20 12.64
CA GLN A 70 1.26 5.60 11.97
C GLN A 70 1.88 4.46 11.16
N PHE A 71 1.77 3.22 11.64
CA PHE A 71 2.17 2.03 10.88
C PHE A 71 1.41 1.94 9.56
N GLY A 72 0.07 2.01 9.61
CA GLY A 72 -0.76 1.97 8.40
C GLY A 72 -0.52 3.15 7.44
N ILE A 73 -0.30 4.36 7.96
CA ILE A 73 0.03 5.54 7.14
C ILE A 73 1.35 5.31 6.39
N LYS A 74 2.39 4.82 7.09
CA LYS A 74 3.69 4.54 6.46
C LYS A 74 3.59 3.43 5.42
N ASP A 75 2.85 2.36 5.72
CA ASP A 75 2.61 1.25 4.80
C ASP A 75 1.90 1.73 3.51
N TYR A 76 0.81 2.50 3.64
CA TYR A 76 0.12 3.02 2.45
C TYR A 76 0.98 3.99 1.64
N ARG A 77 1.78 4.85 2.28
CA ARG A 77 2.70 5.77 1.57
C ARG A 77 3.71 4.99 0.72
N ALA A 78 4.35 3.99 1.31
CA ALA A 78 5.31 3.14 0.58
C ALA A 78 4.64 2.40 -0.58
N GLN A 79 3.42 1.89 -0.38
CA GLN A 79 2.67 1.24 -1.46
C GLN A 79 2.30 2.20 -2.59
N VAL A 80 1.87 3.43 -2.29
CA VAL A 80 1.59 4.45 -3.31
C VAL A 80 2.84 4.76 -4.11
N GLU A 81 3.96 5.02 -3.43
CA GLU A 81 5.24 5.33 -4.05
C GLU A 81 5.70 4.23 -5.02
N VAL A 82 5.72 2.97 -4.57
CA VAL A 82 6.10 1.83 -5.41
C VAL A 82 5.19 1.70 -6.63
N LEU A 83 3.88 1.88 -6.47
CA LEU A 83 2.93 1.77 -7.58
C LEU A 83 3.10 2.91 -8.59
N GLU A 84 3.33 4.14 -8.14
CA GLU A 84 3.59 5.28 -9.02
C GLU A 84 4.89 5.09 -9.80
N GLN A 85 5.96 4.68 -9.13
CA GLN A 85 7.23 4.33 -9.78
C GLN A 85 7.06 3.17 -10.78
N SER A 86 6.23 2.17 -10.46
CA SER A 86 5.91 1.05 -11.35
C SER A 86 5.15 1.50 -12.61
N ILE A 87 4.22 2.45 -12.49
CA ILE A 87 3.54 3.04 -13.66
C ILE A 87 4.56 3.75 -14.56
N SER A 88 5.47 4.53 -13.98
CA SER A 88 6.54 5.18 -14.74
C SER A 88 7.46 4.17 -15.43
N TYR A 89 7.82 3.09 -14.74
CA TYR A 89 8.59 2.00 -15.32
C TYR A 89 7.86 1.35 -16.50
N MET A 90 6.59 0.97 -16.34
CA MET A 90 5.83 0.35 -17.43
C MET A 90 5.58 1.26 -18.63
N LYS A 91 5.58 2.58 -18.43
CA LYS A 91 5.41 3.57 -19.50
C LYS A 91 6.72 3.94 -20.21
N THR A 92 7.89 3.54 -19.67
CA THR A 92 9.19 3.88 -20.23
C THR A 92 9.94 2.61 -20.61
N ASP A 93 10.59 2.58 -21.78
CA ASP A 93 11.38 1.42 -22.27
C ASP A 93 12.72 1.25 -21.51
N ASN A 94 12.74 1.49 -20.20
CA ASN A 94 13.94 1.56 -19.38
C ASN A 94 14.28 0.24 -18.67
N HIS A 95 15.52 0.18 -18.18
CA HIS A 95 16.08 -0.89 -17.36
C HIS A 95 15.30 -1.10 -16.05
N PRO A 96 15.42 -2.29 -15.41
CA PRO A 96 14.70 -2.61 -14.18
C PRO A 96 14.83 -1.52 -13.12
N VAL A 97 13.71 -1.11 -12.54
CA VAL A 97 13.68 -0.16 -11.42
C VAL A 97 14.04 -0.88 -10.12
N ASP A 98 14.94 -0.25 -9.37
CA ASP A 98 15.18 -0.57 -7.98
C ASP A 98 14.30 0.33 -7.10
N TYR A 99 13.56 -0.25 -6.16
CA TYR A 99 12.61 0.44 -5.27
C TYR A 99 13.19 0.62 -3.85
N TRP A 100 14.49 0.37 -3.65
CA TRP A 100 15.17 0.46 -2.35
C TRP A 100 15.83 1.82 -2.06
N ASP A 101 15.82 2.75 -3.02
CA ASP A 101 16.47 4.07 -2.93
C ASP A 101 15.61 5.14 -2.23
#